data_AF-A0A5B2Z9L4-F1
#
_entry.id   AF-A0A5B2Z9L4-F1
#
_cell.length_a   1.000
_cell.length_b   1.000
_cell.length_c   1.000
_cell.angle_alpha   90.00
_cell.angle_beta   90.00
_cell.angle_gamma   90.00
#
_symmetry.space_group_name_H-M   'P 1'
#
loop_
_entity.id
_entity.type
_entity.pdbx_description
1 polymer ?
#
loop_
_entity_poly.entity_id
_entity_poly.type
_entity_poly.pdbx_seq_one_letter_code
_entity_poly.pdbx_strand_id
1 'polypeptide(L)'
;MNRIVLIATLALAPASALLAAEDKVTVYKTTTEDGVNVYSQTELEGSQARQVSGDTGEAPPAGEQAPAKSPVEQACEKARANYELLSSDKRLQRDKDGDGVMEEYTAEERAAETDIARRQMQAYCAQEPES
;
A
#
# COMPACT_ATOMS: atom_id res chain seq x y z
N MET A 1 -61.41 0.13 19.36
CA MET A 1 -60.97 0.02 17.96
C MET A 1 -60.07 1.21 17.65
N ASN A 2 -58.78 0.95 17.54
CA ASN A 2 -57.71 1.91 17.24
C ASN A 2 -57.77 2.35 15.77
N ARG A 3 -57.55 3.65 15.52
CA ARG A 3 -56.37 4.15 14.76
C ARG A 3 -56.41 5.67 14.63
N ILE A 4 -55.59 6.30 15.46
CA ILE A 4 -55.02 7.63 15.27
C ILE A 4 -54.03 7.54 14.10
N VAL A 5 -54.13 8.42 13.12
CA VAL A 5 -52.95 8.86 12.34
C VAL A 5 -53.02 10.37 12.18
N LEU A 6 -52.13 11.00 12.91
CA LEU A 6 -51.79 12.42 12.91
C LEU A 6 -50.37 12.50 12.28
N ILE A 7 -50.03 13.69 11.78
CA ILE A 7 -48.67 14.27 11.69
C ILE A 7 -48.26 14.71 10.27
N ALA A 8 -48.22 16.04 10.16
CA ALA A 8 -47.59 16.87 9.15
C ALA A 8 -46.08 17.03 9.40
N THR A 9 -45.42 17.85 8.56
CA THR A 9 -44.08 18.48 8.73
C THR A 9 -42.90 17.60 8.28
N LEU A 10 -41.74 18.09 7.80
CA LEU A 10 -41.14 19.42 7.73
C LEU A 10 -39.99 19.37 6.69
N ALA A 11 -39.79 20.43 5.92
CA ALA A 11 -38.59 20.63 5.10
C ALA A 11 -37.47 21.28 5.93
N LEU A 12 -36.28 20.67 6.01
CA LEU A 12 -35.00 21.36 6.28
C LEU A 12 -33.83 20.38 6.10
N ALA A 13 -32.90 20.65 5.17
CA ALA A 13 -31.59 20.01 5.15
C ALA A 13 -30.50 21.08 4.93
N PRO A 14 -29.45 21.12 5.77
CA PRO A 14 -28.41 22.15 5.76
C PRO A 14 -27.29 21.82 4.75
N ALA A 15 -26.77 22.84 4.07
CA ALA A 15 -25.54 22.75 3.29
C ALA A 15 -24.33 22.95 4.21
N SER A 16 -23.58 21.88 4.48
CA SER A 16 -22.32 21.92 5.20
C SER A 16 -21.19 22.38 4.27
N ALA A 17 -20.77 23.64 4.39
CA ALA A 17 -19.53 24.11 3.78
C ALA A 17 -18.33 23.61 4.61
N LEU A 18 -17.54 22.70 4.04
CA LEU A 18 -16.26 22.28 4.60
C LEU A 18 -15.19 23.33 4.23
N LEU A 19 -14.70 24.07 5.22
CA LEU A 19 -13.50 24.90 5.09
C LEU A 19 -12.27 23.98 5.21
N ALA A 20 -11.46 23.91 4.15
CA ALA A 20 -10.15 23.25 4.18
C ALA A 20 -9.18 24.11 5.00
N ALA A 21 -8.70 23.59 6.13
CA ALA A 21 -7.59 24.19 6.88
C ALA A 21 -6.27 23.77 6.23
N GLU A 22 -5.46 24.72 5.77
CA GLU A 22 -4.08 24.48 5.35
C GLU A 22 -3.22 24.13 6.58
N ASP A 23 -2.90 22.85 6.76
CA ASP A 23 -2.05 22.36 7.85
C ASP A 23 -0.58 22.71 7.56
N LYS A 24 -0.16 23.92 7.98
CA LYS A 24 1.22 24.39 7.91
C LYS A 24 1.90 24.14 9.25
N VAL A 25 2.82 23.19 9.30
CA VAL A 25 3.59 22.87 10.50
C VAL A 25 4.97 23.54 10.42
N THR A 26 5.31 24.33 11.44
CA THR A 26 6.65 24.94 11.54
C THR A 26 7.63 23.95 12.18
N VAL A 27 8.73 23.68 11.50
CA VAL A 27 9.87 22.89 12.02
C VAL A 27 11.15 23.72 11.99
N TYR A 28 12.00 23.53 12.98
CA TYR A 28 13.26 24.24 13.13
C TYR A 28 14.41 23.33 12.75
N LYS A 29 15.30 23.80 11.87
CA LYS A 29 16.42 23.03 11.33
C LYS A 29 17.74 23.57 11.87
N THR A 30 18.56 22.69 12.44
CA THR A 30 19.95 22.99 12.82
C THR A 30 20.90 22.07 12.07
N THR A 31 22.09 22.55 11.73
CA THR A 31 23.15 21.73 11.13
C THR A 31 24.25 21.53 12.16
N THR A 32 24.60 20.28 12.45
CA THR A 32 25.70 19.95 13.38
C THR A 32 27.06 20.18 12.71
N GLU A 33 28.15 20.19 13.50
CA GLU A 33 29.52 20.33 12.99
C GLU A 33 29.89 19.20 12.01
N ASP A 34 29.32 18.00 12.20
CA ASP A 34 29.46 16.85 11.29
C ASP A 34 28.63 16.99 9.99
N GLY A 35 27.92 18.11 9.79
CA GLY A 35 27.09 18.38 8.61
C GLY A 35 25.70 17.71 8.64
N VAL A 36 25.29 17.14 9.78
CA VAL A 36 23.99 16.46 9.91
C VAL A 36 22.88 17.48 10.16
N ASN A 37 21.77 17.35 9.43
CA ASN A 37 20.60 18.19 9.60
C ASN A 37 19.67 17.57 10.65
N VAL A 38 19.43 18.29 11.75
CA VAL A 38 18.50 17.90 12.81
C VAL A 38 17.29 18.82 12.77
N TYR A 39 16.10 18.23 12.85
CA TYR A 39 14.82 18.95 12.85
C TYR A 39 14.15 18.83 14.22
N SER A 40 13.64 19.95 14.74
CA SER A 40 12.96 20.06 16.02
C SER A 40 11.62 20.77 15.85
N GLN A 41 10.63 20.41 16.66
CA GLN A 41 9.36 21.16 16.75
C GLN A 41 9.45 22.37 17.68
N THR A 42 10.52 22.45 18.47
CA THR A 42 10.81 23.57 19.37
C THR A 42 11.99 24.36 18.82
N GLU A 43 11.89 25.69 18.89
CA GLU A 43 12.97 26.59 18.49
C GLU A 43 14.22 26.38 19.36
N LEU A 44 15.35 26.18 18.70
CA LEU A 44 16.67 26.08 19.35
C LEU A 44 17.55 27.25 18.90
N GLU A 45 18.49 27.66 19.73
CA GLU A 45 19.40 28.77 19.42
C GLU A 45 20.20 28.46 18.15
N GLY A 46 20.17 29.36 17.17
CA GLY A 46 20.81 29.18 15.86
C GLY A 46 20.06 28.28 14.86
N SER A 47 18.85 27.80 15.21
CA SER A 47 18.01 27.03 14.29
C SER A 47 17.30 27.92 13.26
N GLN A 48 17.03 27.36 12.08
CA GLN A 48 16.29 28.04 11.00
C GLN A 48 14.86 27.50 10.93
N ALA A 49 13.87 28.38 11.08
CA ALA A 49 12.46 28.03 10.92
C ALA A 49 12.14 27.67 9.45
N ARG A 50 11.43 26.57 9.25
CA ARG A 50 10.88 26.13 7.97
C ARG A 50 9.42 25.76 8.15
N GLN A 51 8.56 26.32 7.30
CA GLN A 51 7.19 25.83 7.20
C GLN A 51 7.17 24.62 6.28
N VAL A 52 6.61 23.53 6.78
CA VAL A 52 6.34 22.32 6.00
C VAL A 52 4.84 22.20 5.92
N SER A 53 4.32 22.34 4.71
CA SER A 53 2.95 21.96 4.41
C SER A 53 2.92 20.46 4.25
N GLY A 54 2.00 19.78 4.95
CA GLY A 54 1.70 18.40 4.64
C GLY A 54 1.08 18.34 3.25
N ASP A 55 1.82 17.87 2.26
CA ASP A 55 1.22 17.34 1.04
C ASP A 55 0.49 16.06 1.44
N THR A 56 -0.76 16.20 1.89
CA THR A 56 -1.70 15.08 1.83
C THR A 56 -2.06 14.97 0.36
N GLY A 57 -1.13 14.37 -0.40
CA GLY A 57 -1.13 14.36 -1.86
C GLY A 57 -2.55 14.30 -2.39
N GLU A 58 -2.93 15.36 -3.09
CA GLU A 58 -4.22 15.44 -3.75
C GLU A 58 -4.39 14.15 -4.54
N ALA A 59 -5.40 13.36 -4.14
CA ALA A 59 -5.65 12.08 -4.79
C ALA A 59 -5.78 12.37 -6.29
N PRO A 60 -4.99 11.70 -7.15
CA PRO A 60 -5.08 11.94 -8.58
C PRO A 60 -6.54 11.78 -9.01
N PRO A 61 -7.03 12.59 -9.97
CA PRO A 61 -8.40 12.48 -10.44
C PRO A 61 -8.67 11.02 -10.77
N ALA A 62 -9.79 10.50 -10.25
CA ALA A 62 -10.21 9.12 -10.46
C ALA A 62 -10.41 8.90 -11.96
N GLY A 63 -9.33 8.55 -12.65
CA GLY A 63 -9.41 7.92 -13.95
C GLY A 63 -10.14 6.59 -13.76
N GLU A 64 -10.93 6.21 -14.76
CA GLU A 64 -11.67 4.94 -14.81
C GLU A 64 -10.78 3.80 -14.30
N GLN A 65 -10.93 3.45 -13.02
CA GLN A 65 -10.14 2.40 -12.41
C GLN A 65 -10.73 1.11 -12.94
N ALA A 66 -9.91 0.35 -13.68
CA ALA A 66 -10.22 -1.02 -14.02
C ALA A 66 -10.71 -1.72 -12.74
N PRO A 67 -11.77 -2.54 -12.82
CA PRO A 67 -12.33 -3.18 -11.65
C PRO A 67 -11.22 -3.89 -10.87
N ALA A 68 -11.22 -3.69 -9.55
CA ALA A 68 -10.24 -4.32 -8.69
C ALA A 68 -10.34 -5.84 -8.86
N LYS A 69 -9.21 -6.48 -9.17
CA LYS A 69 -9.13 -7.94 -9.33
C LYS A 69 -9.58 -8.61 -8.05
N SER A 70 -10.38 -9.66 -8.19
CA SER A 70 -10.76 -10.53 -7.07
C SER A 70 -9.52 -11.13 -6.39
N PRO A 71 -9.62 -11.56 -5.12
CA PRO A 71 -8.53 -12.23 -4.43
C PRO A 71 -8.01 -13.47 -5.18
N VAL A 72 -8.89 -14.20 -5.88
CA VAL A 72 -8.54 -15.39 -6.67
C VAL A 72 -7.71 -15.00 -7.90
N GLU A 73 -8.11 -13.95 -8.62
CA GLU A 73 -7.34 -13.44 -9.75
C GLU A 73 -5.94 -12.97 -9.32
N GLN A 74 -5.85 -12.24 -8.19
CA GLN A 74 -4.57 -11.82 -7.64
C GLN A 74 -3.69 -13.02 -7.22
N ALA A 75 -4.29 -14.08 -6.67
CA ALA A 75 -3.56 -15.30 -6.30
C ALA A 75 -3.03 -16.03 -7.54
N CYS A 76 -3.83 -16.14 -8.61
CA CYS A 76 -3.40 -16.72 -9.88
C CYS A 76 -2.24 -15.91 -10.50
N GLU A 77 -2.34 -14.58 -10.52
CA GLU A 77 -1.27 -13.72 -11.07
C GLU A 77 0.05 -13.91 -10.32
N LYS A 78 0.01 -13.91 -8.98
CA LYS A 78 1.20 -14.14 -8.15
C LYS A 78 1.79 -15.53 -8.37
N ALA A 79 0.94 -16.56 -8.46
CA ALA A 79 1.40 -17.93 -8.67
C ALA A 79 2.03 -18.13 -10.05
N ARG A 80 1.46 -17.52 -11.09
CA ARG A 80 2.04 -17.50 -12.44
C ARG A 80 3.40 -16.80 -12.45
N ALA A 81 3.48 -15.60 -11.88
CA ALA A 81 4.74 -14.85 -11.81
C ALA A 81 5.84 -15.60 -11.04
N ASN A 82 5.47 -16.29 -9.95
CA ASN A 82 6.41 -17.12 -9.20
C ASN A 82 6.92 -18.31 -10.04
N TYR A 83 6.02 -19.03 -10.71
CA TYR A 83 6.39 -20.14 -11.58
C TYR A 83 7.31 -19.68 -12.73
N GLU A 84 7.01 -18.55 -13.35
CA GLU A 84 7.83 -17.95 -14.41
C GLU A 84 9.23 -17.56 -13.90
N LEU A 85 9.32 -16.95 -12.70
CA LEU A 85 10.60 -16.59 -12.09
C LEU A 85 11.46 -17.82 -11.82
N LEU A 86 10.88 -18.86 -11.22
CA LEU A 86 11.57 -20.11 -10.89
C LEU A 86 11.98 -20.92 -12.13
N SER A 87 11.17 -20.85 -13.20
CA SER A 87 11.45 -21.51 -14.48
C SER A 87 12.43 -20.73 -15.37
N SER A 88 12.80 -19.51 -14.98
CA SER A 88 13.72 -18.67 -15.76
C SER A 88 15.18 -19.07 -15.55
N ASP A 89 16.03 -18.70 -16.51
CA ASP A 89 17.49 -18.85 -16.42
C ASP A 89 18.15 -17.78 -15.52
N LYS A 90 17.35 -16.96 -14.82
CA LYS A 90 17.89 -15.93 -13.94
C LYS A 90 18.61 -16.58 -12.75
N ARG A 91 19.61 -15.86 -12.25
CA ARG A 91 20.24 -16.17 -10.96
C ARG A 91 19.21 -15.92 -9.85
N LEU A 92 18.96 -16.93 -9.02
CA LEU A 92 18.01 -16.84 -7.92
C LEU A 92 18.74 -17.05 -6.61
N GLN A 93 18.44 -16.19 -5.64
CA GLN A 93 19.00 -16.24 -4.30
C GLN A 93 17.91 -16.02 -3.27
N ARG A 94 18.03 -16.65 -2.10
CA ARG A 94 17.17 -16.46 -0.94
C ARG A 94 18.03 -16.73 0.29
N ASP A 95 17.83 -15.93 1.33
CA ASP A 95 18.33 -16.22 2.67
C ASP A 95 17.65 -17.50 3.19
N LYS A 96 18.39 -18.59 3.26
CA LYS A 96 17.85 -19.92 3.58
C LYS A 96 17.78 -20.18 5.08
N ASP A 97 18.67 -19.58 5.86
CA ASP A 97 18.81 -19.83 7.30
C ASP A 97 18.48 -18.62 8.19
N GLY A 98 18.18 -17.47 7.58
CA GLY A 98 17.79 -16.26 8.27
C GLY A 98 18.96 -15.44 8.82
N ASP A 99 20.18 -15.69 8.35
CA ASP A 99 21.39 -14.98 8.81
C ASP A 99 21.61 -13.62 8.12
N GLY A 100 20.77 -13.29 7.13
CA GLY A 100 20.84 -12.06 6.33
C GLY A 100 21.80 -12.13 5.14
N VAL A 101 22.44 -13.27 4.90
CA VAL A 101 23.21 -13.58 3.70
C VAL A 101 22.28 -14.21 2.66
N MET A 102 22.60 -13.99 1.37
CA MET A 102 21.78 -14.46 0.26
C MET A 102 22.44 -15.69 -0.38
N GLU A 103 21.85 -16.87 -0.18
CA GLU A 103 22.35 -18.10 -0.78
C GLU A 103 21.72 -18.35 -2.15
N GLU A 104 22.52 -18.83 -3.09
CA GLU A 104 22.01 -19.25 -4.39
C GLU A 104 21.15 -20.51 -4.30
N TYR A 105 20.14 -20.58 -5.16
CA TYR A 105 19.40 -21.81 -5.40
C TYR A 105 20.30 -22.82 -6.11
N THR A 106 20.38 -24.03 -5.57
CA THR A 106 20.88 -25.19 -6.31
C THR A 106 19.89 -25.58 -7.40
N ALA A 107 20.34 -26.39 -8.36
CA ALA A 107 19.48 -26.89 -9.42
C ALA A 107 18.31 -27.73 -8.87
N GLU A 108 18.57 -28.53 -7.83
CA GLU A 108 17.60 -29.40 -7.18
C GLU A 108 16.55 -28.59 -6.41
N GLU A 109 16.98 -27.58 -5.65
CA GLU A 109 16.08 -26.65 -4.96
C GLU A 109 15.20 -25.91 -5.95
N ARG A 110 15.78 -25.38 -7.03
CA ARG A 110 15.02 -24.70 -8.08
C ARG A 110 13.99 -25.65 -8.70
N ALA A 111 14.35 -26.90 -8.99
CA ALA A 111 13.43 -27.87 -9.56
C ALA A 111 12.26 -28.20 -8.61
N ALA A 112 12.55 -28.40 -7.32
CA ALA A 112 11.53 -28.67 -6.30
C ALA A 112 10.56 -27.50 -6.14
N GLU A 113 11.08 -26.27 -6.06
CA GLU A 113 10.29 -25.05 -5.89
C GLU A 113 9.48 -24.75 -7.16
N THR A 114 10.04 -25.03 -8.35
CA THR A 114 9.33 -24.93 -9.62
C THR A 114 8.14 -25.90 -9.68
N ASP A 115 8.29 -27.14 -9.22
CA ASP A 115 7.18 -28.09 -9.17
C ASP A 115 6.06 -27.64 -8.22
N ILE A 116 6.43 -27.12 -7.05
CA ILE A 116 5.48 -26.56 -6.08
C ILE A 116 4.75 -25.36 -6.70
N ALA A 117 5.47 -24.42 -7.30
CA ALA A 117 4.90 -23.24 -7.94
C ALA A 117 3.96 -23.60 -9.11
N ARG A 118 4.32 -24.62 -9.91
CA ARG A 118 3.47 -25.15 -10.97
C ARG A 118 2.13 -25.65 -10.43
N ARG A 119 2.16 -26.42 -9.33
CA ARG A 119 0.94 -26.93 -8.68
C ARG A 119 0.09 -25.82 -8.09
N GLN A 120 0.71 -24.81 -7.46
CA GLN A 120 0.01 -23.64 -6.96
C GLN A 120 -0.64 -22.83 -8.08
N MET A 121 0.07 -22.61 -9.19
CA MET A 121 -0.49 -21.96 -10.37
C MET A 121 -1.71 -22.73 -10.90
N GLN A 122 -1.62 -24.06 -11.00
CA GLN A 122 -2.77 -24.89 -11.38
C GLN A 122 -3.94 -24.75 -10.40
N ALA A 123 -3.68 -24.76 -9.09
CA ALA A 123 -4.70 -24.67 -8.06
C ALA A 123 -5.40 -23.29 -7.99
N TYR A 124 -4.69 -22.20 -8.24
CA TYR A 124 -5.27 -20.85 -8.17
C TYR A 124 -5.83 -20.36 -9.51
N CYS A 125 -5.23 -20.77 -10.64
CA CYS A 125 -5.68 -20.33 -11.95
C CYS A 125 -6.76 -21.21 -12.59
N ALA A 126 -7.02 -22.42 -12.07
CA ALA A 126 -8.13 -23.27 -12.52
C ALA A 126 -9.45 -22.97 -11.79
N GLN A 127 -9.42 -22.17 -10.73
CA GLN A 127 -10.63 -21.74 -10.06
C GLN A 127 -11.23 -20.58 -10.86
N GLU A 128 -12.31 -20.88 -11.59
CA GLU A 128 -13.12 -19.83 -12.21
C GLU A 128 -13.58 -18.87 -11.09
N PRO A 129 -13.49 -17.55 -11.30
CA PRO A 129 -14.05 -16.62 -10.32
C PRO A 129 -15.55 -16.89 -10.24
N GLU A 130 -15.99 -17.42 -9.10
CA GLU A 130 -17.42 -17.60 -8.83
C GLU A 130 -18.11 -16.25 -9.04
N SER A 131 -18.98 -16.19 -10.04
CA SER A 131 -19.63 -14.99 -10.56
C SER A 131 -20.89 -14.66 -9.78
#